data_AF-A0AAW3EPV3-F1
#
_entry.id   AF-A0AAW3EPV3-F1
#
_cell.length_a   1.000
_cell.length_b   1.000
_cell.length_c   1.000
_cell.angle_alpha   90.00
_cell.angle_beta   90.00
_cell.angle_gamma   90.00
#
_symmetry.space_group_name_H-M   'P 1'
#
loop_
_entity.id
_entity.type
_entity.pdbx_description
1 polymer ?
#
loop_
_entity_poly.entity_id
_entity_poly.type
_entity_poly.pdbx_seq_one_letter_code
_entity_poly.pdbx_strand_id
1 'polypeptide(L)'
;MFDCERIDSDTQAALARLARSEYGVSWIVSAYQVRQLASELRQRLDATLPDGRHAMLRYYDARVMRYLAPALGSSEGTMFFSPTFDWLIEIDGKLSRAHPYAA
;
A
#
# COMPACT_ATOMS: atom_id res chain seq x y z
N MET A 1 -0.23 -6.28 -8.28
CA MET A 1 0.04 -6.83 -6.94
C MET A 1 0.48 -8.27 -7.11
N PHE A 2 1.49 -8.69 -6.36
CA PHE A 2 2.07 -10.01 -6.47
C PHE A 2 1.89 -10.76 -5.16
N ASP A 3 1.74 -12.08 -5.25
CA ASP A 3 1.79 -12.98 -4.11
C ASP A 3 3.24 -13.45 -3.95
N CYS A 4 3.93 -12.97 -2.91
CA CYS A 4 5.36 -13.22 -2.71
C CYS A 4 5.70 -14.71 -2.58
N GLU A 5 4.76 -15.57 -2.19
CA GLU A 5 4.98 -17.01 -2.10
C GLU A 5 4.89 -17.72 -3.47
N ARG A 6 4.39 -17.02 -4.49
CA ARG A 6 4.05 -17.61 -5.80
C ARG A 6 4.79 -16.98 -6.98
N ILE A 7 5.62 -15.96 -6.73
CA ILE A 7 6.43 -15.34 -7.77
C ILE A 7 7.72 -16.13 -8.03
N ASP A 8 8.22 -16.03 -9.26
CA ASP A 8 9.53 -16.55 -9.63
C ASP A 8 10.69 -15.66 -9.13
N SER A 9 11.90 -16.18 -9.26
CA SER A 9 13.13 -15.49 -8.87
C SER A 9 13.36 -14.18 -9.61
N ASP A 10 12.94 -14.09 -10.86
CA ASP A 10 13.17 -12.91 -11.70
C ASP A 10 12.26 -11.77 -11.26
N THR A 11 11.00 -12.07 -10.97
CA THR A 11 10.03 -11.15 -10.40
C THR A 11 10.47 -10.69 -9.02
N GLN A 12 10.96 -11.61 -8.17
CA GLN A 12 11.51 -11.26 -6.86
C GLN A 12 12.70 -10.31 -6.98
N ALA A 13 13.64 -10.58 -7.90
CA ALA A 13 14.79 -9.71 -8.15
C ALA A 13 14.38 -8.33 -8.69
N ALA A 14 13.35 -8.27 -9.55
CA ALA A 14 12.79 -7.02 -10.06
C ALA A 14 12.16 -6.18 -8.93
N LEU A 15 11.37 -6.79 -8.05
CA LEU A 15 10.80 -6.12 -6.88
C LEU A 15 11.90 -5.61 -5.94
N ALA A 16 12.93 -6.41 -5.66
CA ALA A 16 14.06 -6.00 -4.83
C ALA A 16 14.89 -4.86 -5.44
N ARG A 17 14.95 -4.76 -6.78
CA ARG A 17 15.54 -3.60 -7.47
C ARG A 17 14.68 -2.35 -7.32
N LEU A 18 13.35 -2.47 -7.48
CA LEU A 18 12.42 -1.36 -7.30
C LEU A 18 12.46 -0.82 -5.87
N ALA A 19 12.48 -1.71 -4.88
CA ALA A 19 12.58 -1.36 -3.46
C ALA A 19 13.84 -0.53 -3.13
N ARG A 20 14.95 -0.82 -3.80
CA ARG A 20 16.24 -0.10 -3.69
C ARG A 20 16.35 1.15 -4.56
N SER A 21 15.27 1.54 -5.24
CA SER A 21 15.23 2.71 -6.11
C SER A 21 14.28 3.78 -5.55
N GLU A 22 14.29 4.96 -6.18
CA GLU A 22 13.41 6.08 -5.83
C GLU A 22 11.92 5.78 -6.03
N TYR A 23 11.58 4.77 -6.84
CA TYR A 23 10.20 4.35 -7.09
C TYR A 23 9.59 3.61 -5.89
N GLY A 24 10.41 2.77 -5.25
CA GLY A 24 10.03 1.93 -4.12
C GLY A 24 8.94 0.90 -4.41
N VAL A 25 8.54 0.20 -3.34
CA VAL A 25 7.48 -0.81 -3.33
C VAL A 25 6.68 -0.74 -2.03
N SER A 26 5.45 -1.26 -2.08
CA SER A 26 4.65 -1.54 -0.88
C SER A 26 4.64 -3.04 -0.60
N TRP A 27 4.90 -3.41 0.66
CA TRP A 27 4.75 -4.77 1.16
C TRP A 27 3.51 -4.83 2.04
N ILE A 28 2.57 -5.71 1.71
CA ILE A 28 1.27 -5.78 2.38
C ILE A 28 1.11 -7.16 2.98
N VAL A 29 0.81 -7.21 4.28
CA VAL A 29 0.50 -8.44 5.01
C VAL A 29 -1.01 -8.48 5.24
N SER A 30 -1.67 -9.56 4.87
CA SER A 30 -3.12 -9.71 4.96
C SER A 30 -3.51 -11.18 5.10
N ALA A 31 -4.69 -11.43 5.69
CA ALA A 31 -5.33 -12.75 5.64
C ALA A 31 -5.96 -13.07 4.28
N TYR A 32 -6.19 -12.05 3.44
CA TYR A 32 -6.80 -12.23 2.12
C TYR A 32 -5.79 -12.73 1.09
N GLN A 33 -6.25 -13.63 0.23
CA GLN A 33 -5.50 -13.98 -0.98
C GLN A 33 -5.42 -12.78 -1.94
N VAL A 34 -4.39 -12.73 -2.78
CA VAL A 34 -4.04 -11.59 -3.64
C VAL A 34 -5.21 -11.00 -4.44
N ARG A 35 -6.09 -11.82 -5.03
CA ARG A 35 -7.23 -11.31 -5.82
C ARG A 35 -8.32 -10.68 -4.94
N GLN A 36 -8.57 -11.27 -3.78
CA GLN A 36 -9.53 -10.74 -2.82
C GLN A 36 -9.02 -9.44 -2.20
N LEU A 37 -7.74 -9.41 -1.79
CA LEU A 37 -7.11 -8.20 -1.30
C LEU A 37 -7.15 -7.06 -2.34
N ALA A 38 -6.92 -7.37 -3.62
CA ALA A 38 -7.03 -6.37 -4.69
C ALA A 38 -8.45 -5.82 -4.82
N SER A 39 -9.49 -6.66 -4.63
CA SER A 39 -10.89 -6.23 -4.64
C SER A 39 -11.21 -5.32 -3.46
N GLU A 40 -10.76 -5.66 -2.26
CA GLU A 40 -10.91 -4.81 -1.07
C GLU A 40 -10.22 -3.46 -1.28
N LEU A 41 -8.96 -3.47 -1.71
CA LEU A 41 -8.19 -2.25 -1.89
C LEU A 41 -8.72 -1.37 -3.03
N ARG A 42 -9.31 -1.95 -4.06
CA ARG A 42 -9.92 -1.19 -5.17
C ARG A 42 -10.99 -0.20 -4.68
N GLN A 43 -11.75 -0.54 -3.64
CA GLN A 43 -12.77 0.37 -3.08
C GLN A 43 -12.16 1.63 -2.44
N ARG A 44 -10.85 1.63 -2.18
CA ARG A 44 -10.11 2.74 -1.59
C ARG A 44 -9.39 3.60 -2.63
N LEU A 45 -9.61 3.32 -3.93
CA LEU A 45 -9.10 4.15 -5.02
C LEU A 45 -9.88 5.46 -5.15
N ASP A 46 -11.17 5.45 -4.82
CA ASP A 46 -12.03 6.61 -5.04
C ASP A 46 -11.92 7.60 -3.87
N ALA A 47 -11.75 8.88 -4.20
CA ALA A 47 -11.81 9.99 -3.25
C ALA A 47 -12.63 11.15 -3.80
N THR A 48 -13.16 11.96 -2.89
CA THR A 48 -13.88 13.19 -3.22
C THR A 48 -13.14 14.37 -2.60
N LEU A 49 -12.79 15.35 -3.41
CA LEU A 49 -12.16 16.58 -2.97
C LEU A 49 -13.17 17.50 -2.26
N PRO A 50 -12.72 18.49 -1.46
CA PRO A 50 -13.64 19.41 -0.77
C PRO A 50 -14.58 20.19 -1.68
N ASP A 51 -14.24 20.35 -2.95
CA ASP A 51 -15.07 21.00 -3.98
C ASP A 51 -16.06 20.04 -4.69
N GLY A 52 -16.14 18.79 -4.23
CA GLY A 52 -17.03 17.76 -4.76
C GLY A 52 -16.50 17.01 -5.97
N ARG A 53 -15.30 17.33 -6.49
CA ARG A 53 -14.70 16.59 -7.61
C ARG A 53 -14.20 15.21 -7.18
N HIS A 54 -14.33 14.23 -8.06
CA HIS A 54 -13.76 12.91 -7.86
C HIS A 54 -12.27 12.87 -8.23
N ALA A 55 -11.50 12.15 -7.43
CA ALA A 55 -10.08 11.90 -7.63
C ALA A 55 -9.77 10.42 -7.37
N MET A 56 -8.65 9.95 -7.93
CA MET A 56 -8.15 8.61 -7.67
C MET A 56 -6.93 8.65 -6.72
N LEU A 57 -7.06 8.03 -5.56
CA LEU A 57 -5.96 7.85 -4.61
C LEU A 57 -4.97 6.83 -5.14
N ARG A 58 -3.75 7.29 -5.40
CA ARG A 58 -2.64 6.44 -5.84
C ARG A 58 -1.96 5.73 -4.68
N TYR A 59 -2.74 5.08 -3.81
CA TYR A 59 -2.20 4.40 -2.63
C TYR A 59 -1.18 3.29 -2.99
N TYR A 60 -1.25 2.76 -4.21
CA TYR A 60 -0.32 1.75 -4.73
C TYR A 60 1.06 2.31 -5.05
N ASP A 61 1.22 3.64 -5.15
CA ASP A 61 2.51 4.29 -5.32
C ASP A 61 3.14 4.50 -3.95
N ALA A 62 4.25 3.80 -3.68
CA ALA A 62 5.00 3.88 -2.43
C ALA A 62 5.35 5.33 -2.04
N ARG A 63 5.67 6.16 -3.03
CA ARG A 63 6.05 7.58 -2.83
C ARG A 63 4.85 8.44 -2.45
N VAL A 64 3.64 8.03 -2.80
CA VAL A 64 2.40 8.67 -2.36
C VAL A 64 2.01 8.15 -0.98
N MET A 65 2.08 6.83 -0.78
CA MET A 65 1.66 6.20 0.48
C MET A 65 2.41 6.73 1.70
N ARG A 66 3.71 7.06 1.55
CA ARG A 66 4.53 7.64 2.64
C ARG A 66 4.00 8.99 3.16
N TYR A 67 3.20 9.70 2.36
CA TYR A 67 2.56 10.96 2.75
C TYR A 67 1.07 10.78 3.03
N LEU A 68 0.40 9.87 2.30
CA LEU A 68 -1.02 9.57 2.50
C LEU A 68 -1.26 8.98 3.89
N ALA A 69 -0.54 7.92 4.26
CA ALA A 69 -0.78 7.21 5.51
C ALA A 69 -0.76 8.11 6.77
N PRO A 70 0.24 8.99 6.98
CA PRO A 70 0.22 9.90 8.13
C PRO A 70 -0.79 11.06 8.00
N ALA A 71 -1.35 11.31 6.81
CA ALA A 71 -2.36 12.34 6.61
C ALA A 71 -3.79 11.86 6.90
N LEU A 72 -4.02 10.54 6.97
CA LEU A 72 -5.31 9.98 7.32
C LEU A 72 -5.61 10.21 8.80
N GLY A 73 -6.81 10.70 9.11
CA GLY A 73 -7.30 10.74 10.49
C GLY A 73 -7.49 9.32 11.06
N SER A 74 -7.62 9.19 12.38
CA SER A 74 -7.68 7.87 13.03
C SER A 74 -8.80 6.95 12.50
N SER A 75 -9.98 7.50 12.21
CA SER A 75 -11.10 6.74 11.65
C SER A 75 -10.88 6.35 10.19
N GLU A 76 -10.36 7.27 9.38
CA GLU A 76 -10.02 7.04 7.98
C GLU A 76 -8.91 6.00 7.85
N GLY A 77 -7.87 6.10 8.68
CA GLY A 77 -6.79 5.13 8.77
C GLY A 77 -7.31 3.74 9.11
N THR A 78 -8.12 3.60 10.16
CA THR A 78 -8.74 2.31 10.53
C THR A 78 -9.52 1.70 9.36
N MET A 79 -10.35 2.49 8.68
CA MET A 79 -11.16 1.99 7.57
C MET A 79 -10.31 1.66 6.33
N PHE A 80 -9.31 2.49 6.04
CA PHE A 80 -8.39 2.31 4.92
C PHE A 80 -7.54 1.05 5.10
N PHE A 81 -6.96 0.82 6.27
CA PHE A 81 -6.05 -0.30 6.52
C PHE A 81 -6.74 -1.59 6.99
N SER A 82 -8.07 -1.59 7.16
CA SER A 82 -8.82 -2.76 7.64
C SER A 82 -8.59 -4.10 6.91
N PRO A 83 -8.26 -4.18 5.59
CA PRO A 83 -8.02 -5.46 4.94
C PRO A 83 -6.57 -5.93 5.11
N THR A 84 -5.74 -5.21 5.88
CA THR A 84 -4.31 -5.48 6.05
C THR A 84 -3.97 -5.62 7.52
N PHE A 85 -3.09 -6.58 7.86
CA PHE A 85 -2.44 -6.62 9.16
C PHE A 85 -1.30 -5.61 9.22
N ASP A 86 -0.55 -5.49 8.13
CA ASP A 86 0.58 -4.59 8.03
C ASP A 86 0.74 -4.02 6.63
N TRP A 87 1.28 -2.81 6.56
CA TRP A 87 1.65 -2.15 5.33
C TRP A 87 3.01 -1.48 5.53
N LEU A 88 4.00 -1.99 4.81
CA LEU A 88 5.34 -1.45 4.79
C LEU A 88 5.62 -0.78 3.44
N ILE A 89 6.46 0.23 3.48
CA ILE A 89 6.95 0.96 2.31
C ILE A 89 8.47 0.85 2.32
N GLU A 90 9.04 0.45 1.19
CA GLU A 90 10.48 0.44 0.99
C GLU A 90 10.83 1.32 -0.21
N ILE A 91 11.59 2.38 0.04
CA ILE A 91 12.09 3.32 -0.97
C ILE A 91 13.58 3.54 -0.67
N ASP A 92 14.42 3.53 -1.70
CA ASP A 92 15.88 3.64 -1.56
C ASP A 92 16.47 2.63 -0.56
N GLY A 93 15.87 1.43 -0.48
CA GLY A 93 16.27 0.37 0.45
C GLY A 93 15.94 0.68 1.92
N LYS A 94 15.22 1.77 2.21
CA LYS A 94 14.77 2.12 3.54
C LYS A 94 13.35 1.63 3.76
N LEU A 95 13.23 0.60 4.59
CA LEU A 95 11.94 0.07 5.03
C LEU A 95 11.33 0.96 6.11
N SER A 96 10.05 1.28 5.94
CA SER A 96 9.25 2.08 6.88
C SER A 96 7.83 1.51 6.96
N ARG A 97 7.14 1.78 8.05
CA ARG A 97 5.79 1.28 8.28
C ARG A 97 4.78 2.39 7.99
N ALA A 98 3.77 2.08 7.18
CA ALA A 98 2.68 2.99 6.84
C ALA A 98 1.50 2.86 7.80
N HIS A 99 1.18 1.63 8.22
CA HIS A 99 0.11 1.35 9.17
C HIS A 99 0.69 1.16 10.58
N PRO A 100 0.52 2.11 11.52
CA PRO A 100 0.76 1.82 12.92
C PRO A 100 -0.31 0.82 13.36
N TYR A 101 0.11 -0.35 13.87
CA TYR A 101 -0.82 -1.27 14.54
C TYR A 101 -1.63 -0.45 15.56
N ALA A 102 -2.97 -0.55 15.51
CA ALA A 102 -3.76 -0.22 16.68
C ALA A 102 -3.36 -1.23 17.77
N ALA A 103 -2.69 -0.73 18.81
CA ALA A 103 -2.43 -1.50 20.03
C ALA A 103 -3.72 -1.77 20.79
#